data_AF-A0A5H6RBT5-F1
#
_entry.id   AF-A0A5H6RBT5-F1
#
_cell.length_a   1.000
_cell.length_b   1.000
_cell.length_c   1.000
_cell.angle_alpha   90.00
_cell.angle_beta   90.00
_cell.angle_gamma   90.00
#
_symmetry.space_group_name_H-M   'P 1'
#
loop_
_entity.id
_entity.type
_entity.pdbx_description
1 polymer ?
#
loop_
_entity_poly.entity_id
_entity_poly.type
_entity_poly.pdbx_seq_one_letter_code
_entity_poly.pdbx_strand_id
1 'polypeptide(L)' 'MADIVQSDLADNFRVTITNGRGLEVLSFRIRAEERYIITSRDGAVTPRKLSRDDLYWSKETIMEVVREMASKN' A
#
# COMPACT_ATOMS: atom_id res chain seq x y z
N MET A 1 10.26 12.95 -29.33
CA MET A 1 9.03 12.76 -28.53
C MET A 1 8.98 11.32 -28.02
N ALA A 2 10.00 10.90 -27.26
CA ALA A 2 10.17 9.53 -26.74
C ALA A 2 10.68 9.52 -25.28
N ASP A 3 11.25 10.62 -24.78
CA ASP A 3 11.79 10.70 -23.41
C ASP A 3 10.75 10.89 -22.30
N ILE A 4 9.49 11.18 -22.62
CA ILE A 4 8.46 11.44 -21.59
C ILE A 4 7.89 10.12 -21.02
N VAL A 5 7.96 9.02 -21.78
CA VAL A 5 7.35 7.73 -21.36
C VAL A 5 8.26 6.94 -20.43
N GLN A 6 9.57 7.22 -20.44
CA GLN A 6 10.55 6.42 -19.70
C GLN A 6 10.68 6.83 -18.23
N SER A 7 10.43 8.10 -17.89
CA SER A 7 10.45 8.55 -16.48
C SER A 7 9.23 8.05 -15.71
N ASP A 8 8.06 7.97 -16.36
CA ASP A 8 6.82 7.51 -15.70
C ASP A 8 6.85 5.98 -15.44
N LEU A 9 7.71 5.22 -16.14
CA LEU A 9 7.94 3.79 -15.88
C LEU A 9 9.01 3.54 -14.82
N ALA A 10 10.04 4.38 -14.74
CA ALA A 10 11.14 4.22 -13.79
C ALA A 10 10.68 4.31 -12.33
N ASP A 11 9.64 5.10 -12.07
CA ASP A 11 9.13 5.31 -10.73
C ASP A 11 8.00 4.35 -10.34
N ASN A 12 7.42 3.59 -11.28
CA ASN A 12 6.27 2.72 -11.00
C ASN A 12 6.70 1.26 -10.74
N PHE A 13 6.85 0.89 -9.48
CA PHE A 13 7.09 -0.49 -9.06
C PHE A 13 5.79 -1.30 -9.10
N ARG A 14 5.86 -2.56 -9.57
CA ARG A 14 4.78 -3.54 -9.38
C ARG A 14 5.01 -4.28 -8.07
N VAL A 15 4.06 -4.15 -7.14
CA VAL A 15 4.02 -4.93 -5.91
C VAL A 15 3.11 -6.12 -6.13
N THR A 16 3.55 -7.29 -5.70
CA THR A 16 2.76 -8.53 -5.75
C THR A 16 2.93 -9.27 -4.44
N ILE A 17 1.82 -9.55 -3.76
CA ILE A 17 1.76 -10.36 -2.55
C ILE A 17 1.16 -11.71 -2.94
N THR A 18 1.84 -12.79 -2.59
CA THR A 18 1.40 -14.16 -2.84
C THR A 18 1.10 -14.89 -1.54
N ASN A 19 0.26 -15.92 -1.59
CA ASN A 19 0.13 -16.86 -0.49
C ASN A 19 1.33 -17.83 -0.44
N GLY A 20 1.36 -18.72 0.56
CA GLY A 20 2.43 -19.72 0.71
C GLY A 20 2.53 -20.75 -0.42
N ARG A 21 1.56 -20.79 -1.35
CA ARG A 21 1.59 -21.63 -2.57
C ARG A 21 2.06 -20.85 -3.81
N GLY A 22 2.42 -19.57 -3.66
CA GLY A 22 2.84 -18.71 -4.77
C GLY A 22 1.68 -18.13 -5.61
N LEU A 23 0.42 -18.32 -5.20
CA LEU A 23 -0.71 -17.69 -5.88
C LEU A 23 -0.83 -16.22 -5.48
N GLU A 24 -1.09 -15.36 -6.46
CA GLU A 24 -1.32 -13.92 -6.24
C GLU A 24 -2.56 -13.70 -5.36
N VAL A 25 -2.38 -12.89 -4.31
CA VAL A 25 -3.44 -12.45 -3.39
C VAL A 25 -3.75 -10.97 -3.59
N LEU A 26 -2.73 -10.17 -3.93
CA LEU A 26 -2.87 -8.75 -4.21
C LEU A 26 -1.75 -8.28 -5.14
N SER A 27 -2.09 -7.50 -6.17
CA SER A 27 -1.13 -6.81 -7.03
C SER A 27 -1.57 -5.38 -7.29
N PHE A 28 -0.64 -4.43 -7.17
CA PHE A 28 -0.88 -3.02 -7.47
C PHE A 28 0.43 -2.33 -7.90
N ARG A 29 0.30 -1.12 -8.43
CA ARG A 29 1.45 -0.25 -8.76
C ARG A 29 1.67 0.75 -7.63
N ILE A 30 2.93 1.04 -7.34
CA ILE A 30 3.35 2.01 -6.34
C ILE A 30 4.48 2.87 -6.92
N ARG A 31 4.47 4.17 -6.60
CA ARG A 31 5.59 5.06 -6.91
C ARG A 31 6.68 5.03 -5.84
N ALA A 32 7.92 5.38 -6.18
CA ALA A 32 9.05 5.40 -5.24
C ALA A 32 8.79 6.18 -3.94
N GLU A 33 8.02 7.26 -4.04
CA GLU A 33 7.67 8.19 -2.96
C GLU A 33 6.35 7.87 -2.26
N GLU A 34 5.60 6.88 -2.74
CA GLU A 34 4.31 6.50 -2.19
C GLU A 34 4.45 5.52 -1.02
N ARG A 35 3.52 5.61 -0.08
CA ARG A 35 3.46 4.73 1.09
C ARG A 35 2.09 4.10 1.16
N TYR A 36 2.03 2.83 1.57
CA TYR A 36 0.80 2.07 1.68
C TYR A 36 0.76 1.30 3.00
N ILE A 37 -0.42 1.20 3.62
CA ILE A 37 -0.70 0.23 4.67
C ILE A 37 -1.36 -0.99 4.02
N ILE A 38 -0.86 -2.18 4.36
CA ILE A 38 -1.45 -3.44 3.96
C ILE A 38 -2.21 -4.00 5.15
N THR A 39 -3.50 -4.23 4.98
CA THR A 39 -4.36 -4.87 5.99
C THR A 39 -4.76 -6.26 5.50
N SER A 40 -4.76 -7.23 6.42
CA SER A 40 -5.24 -8.59 6.18
C SER A 40 -6.36 -8.91 7.18
N ARG A 41 -7.59 -9.10 6.70
CA ARG A 41 -8.74 -9.46 7.52
C ARG A 41 -9.67 -10.41 6.74
N ASP A 42 -10.18 -11.44 7.42
CA ASP A 42 -11.12 -12.42 6.85
C ASP A 42 -10.65 -13.06 5.54
N GLY A 43 -9.32 -13.26 5.41
CA GLY A 43 -8.70 -13.82 4.21
C GLY A 43 -8.56 -12.83 3.04
N ALA A 44 -9.01 -11.57 3.19
CA ALA A 44 -8.81 -10.51 2.22
C ALA A 44 -7.60 -9.64 2.59
N VAL A 45 -6.74 -9.35 1.61
CA VAL A 45 -5.62 -8.43 1.74
C VAL A 45 -5.93 -7.17 0.95
N THR A 46 -5.97 -6.02 1.61
CA THR A 46 -6.31 -4.73 0.98
C THR A 46 -5.21 -3.69 1.18
N PRO A 47 -4.81 -2.96 0.12
CA PRO A 47 -3.87 -1.85 0.23
C PRO A 47 -4.60 -0.52 0.44
N ARG A 48 -4.04 0.34 1.29
CA ARG A 48 -4.49 1.74 1.45
C ARG A 48 -3.31 2.68 1.31
N LYS A 49 -3.39 3.59 0.33
CA LYS A 49 -2.37 4.63 0.11
C LYS A 49 -2.39 5.65 1.26
N LEU A 50 -1.22 6.00 1.77
CA LEU A 50 -1.02 7.08 2.74
C LEU A 50 -0.70 8.37 2.01
N SER A 51 -1.21 9.50 2.54
CA SER A 51 -0.91 10.82 2.01
C SER A 51 0.48 11.28 2.48
N ARG A 52 1.07 12.26 1.78
CA ARG A 52 2.39 12.81 2.15
C ARG A 52 2.35 13.51 3.51
N ASP A 53 1.19 14.00 3.95
CA ASP A 53 1.06 14.70 5.23
C ASP A 53 1.03 13.74 6.44
N ASP A 54 0.79 12.44 6.20
CA ASP A 54 0.94 11.37 7.18
C ASP A 54 2.43 10.99 7.39
N LEU A 55 3.36 11.93 7.19
CA LEU A 55 4.82 11.71 7.20
C LEU A 55 5.39 11.38 8.58
N TYR A 56 4.57 11.48 9.61
CA TYR A 56 4.87 10.92 10.91
C TYR A 56 3.81 9.86 11.20
N TRP A 57 4.20 8.81 11.90
CA TRP A 57 3.26 8.05 12.72
C TRP A 57 2.71 9.00 13.79
N SER A 58 1.96 10.01 13.36
CA SER A 58 1.27 10.93 14.23
C SER A 58 0.40 10.06 15.12
N LYS A 59 0.21 10.51 16.35
CA LYS A 59 -0.67 9.78 17.26
C LYS A 59 -2.03 9.57 16.60
N GLU A 60 -2.51 10.53 15.81
CA GLU A 60 -3.72 10.43 15.01
C GLU A 60 -3.68 9.27 14.01
N THR A 61 -2.64 9.18 13.17
CA THR A 61 -2.48 8.11 12.17
C THR A 61 -2.37 6.73 12.83
N ILE A 62 -1.59 6.62 13.92
CA ILE A 62 -1.51 5.36 14.70
C ILE A 62 -2.88 5.01 15.28
N MET A 63 -3.58 5.98 15.87
CA MET A 63 -4.87 5.73 16.50
C MET A 63 -5.96 5.41 15.47
N GLU A 64 -5.90 5.94 14.26
CA GLU A 64 -6.77 5.53 13.14
C GLU A 64 -6.54 4.06 12.80
N VAL A 65 -5.28 3.65 12.61
CA VAL A 65 -4.91 2.25 12.35
C VAL A 65 -5.36 1.34 13.50
N VAL A 66 -5.10 1.72 14.76
CA VAL A 66 -5.52 0.96 15.94
C VAL A 66 -7.05 0.84 16.02
N ARG A 67 -7.80 1.92 15.74
CA ARG A 67 -9.27 1.88 15.69
C ARG A 67 -9.78 1.01 14.55
N GLU A 68 -9.15 1.05 13.39
CA GLU A 68 -9.51 0.18 12.26
C GLU A 68 -9.27 -1.31 12.58
N MET A 69 -8.21 -1.60 13.33
CA MET A 69 -7.95 -2.95 13.85
C MET A 69 -8.97 -3.35 14.93
N ALA A 70 -9.32 -2.45 15.85
CA ALA A 70 -10.17 -2.75 17.01
C ALA A 70 -11.69 -2.73 16.72
N SER A 71 -12.17 -1.89 15.80
CA SER A 71 -13.61 -1.71 15.52
C SER A 71 -14.26 -2.85 14.73
N LYS A 72 -13.47 -3.83 14.30
CA LYS A 72 -13.89 -4.92 13.41
C LYS A 72 -13.42 -6.29 13.93
N ASN A 73 -13.22 -6.35 15.25
CA ASN A 73 -13.24 -7.57 16.09
C ASN A 73 -14.56 -7.56 16.88
#